data_AF-A0A1Q3WYB0-F1
#
_entry.id   AF-A0A1Q3WYB0-F1
#
_cell.length_a   1.000
_cell.length_b   1.000
_cell.length_c   1.000
_cell.angle_alpha   90.00
_cell.angle_beta   90.00
_cell.angle_gamma   90.00
#
_symmetry.space_group_name_H-M   'P 1'
#
loop_
_entity.id
_entity.type
_entity.pdbx_description
1 polymer ?
#
loop_
_entity_poly.entity_id
_entity_poly.type
_entity_poly.pdbx_seq_one_letter_code
_entity_poly.pdbx_strand_id
1 'polypeptide(L)'
;MLGADHASAVEEKPEFYTNPLVLNNKPLNLTVFSIHSRGRLALVSGDPKSEEAIKIPFRMYLYRNGILIRKEESDKAQQVYDIAPLMELARPGDDLVIDPVRPMDKPARRAIRLQGVSWFFNWSLGC
;
A
#
# COMPACT_ATOMS: atom_id res chain seq x y z
N MET A 1 -29.46 -5.76 42.64
CA MET A 1 -28.96 -4.50 42.04
C MET A 1 -27.73 -4.87 41.23
N LEU A 2 -27.71 -4.42 39.98
CA LEU A 2 -26.96 -4.93 38.82
C LEU A 2 -25.47 -5.23 39.06
N GLY A 3 -25.03 -6.42 38.65
CA GLY A 3 -23.63 -6.75 38.46
C GLY A 3 -23.11 -6.04 37.22
N ALA A 4 -22.00 -5.34 37.36
CA ALA A 4 -21.28 -4.72 36.26
C ALA A 4 -20.44 -5.80 35.57
N ASP A 5 -20.92 -6.28 34.43
CA ASP A 5 -20.11 -7.06 33.51
C ASP A 5 -19.04 -6.14 32.92
N HIS A 6 -17.80 -6.30 33.40
CA HIS A 6 -16.62 -5.75 32.75
C HIS A 6 -16.44 -6.46 31.41
N ALA A 7 -17.06 -5.92 30.35
CA ALA A 7 -16.75 -6.28 28.98
C ALA A 7 -15.27 -5.94 28.73
N SER A 8 -14.41 -6.95 28.86
CA SER A 8 -13.02 -6.87 28.41
C SER A 8 -13.05 -6.68 26.90
N ALA A 9 -12.79 -5.46 26.43
CA ALA A 9 -12.48 -5.24 25.03
C ALA A 9 -11.19 -6.02 24.75
N VAL A 10 -11.35 -7.19 24.11
CA VAL A 10 -10.23 -7.94 23.58
C VAL A 10 -9.58 -7.04 22.55
N GLU A 11 -8.43 -6.46 22.90
CA GLU A 11 -7.60 -5.71 21.97
C GLU A 11 -7.01 -6.75 21.00
N GLU A 12 -7.81 -7.14 19.99
CA GLU A 12 -7.37 -8.05 18.95
C GLU A 12 -6.18 -7.41 18.23
N LYS A 13 -5.02 -8.04 18.38
CA LYS A 13 -3.82 -7.59 17.68
C LYS A 13 -4.06 -7.77 16.18
N PRO A 14 -3.85 -6.74 15.37
CA PRO A 14 -4.05 -6.85 13.94
C PRO A 14 -3.06 -7.87 13.35
N GLU A 15 -3.58 -8.87 12.66
CA GLU A 15 -2.79 -9.88 11.97
C GLU A 15 -2.41 -9.37 10.58
N PHE A 16 -1.11 -9.35 10.27
CA PHE A 16 -0.62 -8.89 8.98
C PHE A 16 0.15 -9.98 8.25
N TYR A 17 -0.25 -10.23 7.00
CA TYR A 17 0.47 -11.12 6.11
C TYR A 17 1.74 -10.45 5.58
N THR A 18 2.65 -11.26 5.03
CA THR A 18 3.91 -10.77 4.42
C THR A 18 3.66 -9.62 3.44
N ASN A 19 2.59 -9.70 2.65
CA ASN A 19 2.13 -8.62 1.79
C ASN A 19 0.66 -8.25 2.07
N PRO A 20 0.38 -7.21 2.88
CA PRO A 20 -0.96 -6.77 3.28
C PRO A 20 -1.62 -5.83 2.25
N LEU A 21 -1.07 -5.70 1.05
CA LEU A 21 -1.54 -4.74 0.04
C LEU A 21 -2.51 -5.43 -0.92
N VAL A 22 -3.59 -4.71 -1.25
CA VAL A 22 -4.52 -5.10 -2.32
C VAL A 22 -4.62 -3.99 -3.35
N LEU A 23 -4.70 -4.36 -4.62
CA LEU A 23 -4.96 -3.45 -5.74
C LEU A 23 -6.24 -3.90 -6.43
N ASN A 24 -7.23 -3.02 -6.54
CA ASN A 24 -8.56 -3.34 -7.05
C ASN A 24 -9.20 -4.53 -6.32
N ASN A 25 -9.07 -4.55 -4.98
CA ASN A 25 -9.54 -5.63 -4.09
C ASN A 25 -8.94 -7.02 -4.37
N LYS A 26 -7.80 -7.10 -5.06
CA LYS A 26 -7.03 -8.35 -5.23
C LYS A 26 -5.67 -8.22 -4.56
N PRO A 27 -5.11 -9.28 -3.96
CA PRO A 27 -3.75 -9.24 -3.42
C PRO A 27 -2.76 -8.67 -4.43
N LEU A 28 -1.98 -7.68 -4.00
CA LEU A 28 -1.04 -7.01 -4.88
C LEU A 28 0.08 -7.98 -5.27
N ASN A 29 0.26 -8.19 -6.57
CA ASN A 29 1.41 -8.92 -7.07
C ASN A 29 2.60 -7.97 -7.27
N LEU A 30 3.55 -8.00 -6.33
CA LEU A 30 4.74 -7.14 -6.35
C LEU A 30 5.68 -7.43 -7.53
N THR A 31 5.63 -8.61 -8.13
CA THR A 31 6.46 -8.98 -9.28
C THR A 31 6.09 -8.21 -10.55
N VAL A 32 4.81 -7.83 -10.69
CA VAL A 32 4.29 -7.09 -11.86
C VAL A 32 3.95 -5.63 -11.54
N PHE A 33 4.06 -5.23 -10.27
CA PHE A 33 3.79 -3.87 -9.83
C PHE A 33 4.91 -2.92 -10.29
N SER A 34 4.54 -1.83 -10.96
CA SER A 34 5.48 -0.90 -11.59
C SER A 34 4.93 0.52 -11.64
N ILE A 35 5.72 1.47 -12.15
CA ILE A 35 5.26 2.85 -12.39
C ILE A 35 4.09 2.94 -13.39
N HIS A 36 3.80 1.87 -14.13
CA HIS A 36 2.67 1.81 -15.06
C HIS A 36 1.41 1.21 -14.42
N SER A 37 1.51 0.71 -13.18
CA SER A 37 0.34 0.19 -12.45
C SER A 37 -0.68 1.29 -12.21
N ARG A 38 -1.97 0.94 -12.31
CA ARG A 38 -3.11 1.83 -12.11
C ARG A 38 -4.18 1.12 -11.27
N GLY A 39 -5.01 1.90 -10.58
CA GLY A 39 -6.14 1.38 -9.81
C GLY A 39 -6.11 1.78 -8.34
N ARG A 40 -6.98 1.13 -7.57
CA ARG A 40 -7.26 1.49 -6.18
C ARG A 40 -6.45 0.60 -5.23
N LEU A 41 -5.43 1.18 -4.62
CA LEU A 41 -4.61 0.52 -3.61
C LEU A 41 -5.27 0.64 -2.24
N ALA A 42 -5.25 -0.44 -1.48
CA ALA A 42 -5.60 -0.46 -0.07
C ALA A 42 -4.59 -1.30 0.73
N LEU A 43 -4.49 -0.97 2.01
CA LEU A 43 -3.75 -1.73 3.01
C LEU A 43 -4.77 -2.43 3.91
N VAL A 44 -4.57 -3.70 4.20
CA VAL A 44 -5.52 -4.48 5.00
C VAL A 44 -4.88 -5.13 6.23
N SER A 45 -5.70 -5.32 7.26
CA SER A 45 -5.49 -6.25 8.37
C SER A 45 -6.24 -7.55 8.08
N GLY A 46 -5.65 -8.70 8.40
CA GLY A 46 -6.12 -10.03 8.03
C GLY A 46 -5.59 -10.52 6.67
N ASP A 47 -6.18 -11.60 6.15
CA ASP A 47 -5.77 -12.21 4.87
C ASP A 47 -6.17 -11.33 3.67
N PRO A 48 -5.22 -10.81 2.88
CA PRO A 48 -5.51 -10.01 1.68
C PRO A 48 -6.33 -10.73 0.60
N LYS A 49 -6.46 -12.06 0.67
CA LYS A 49 -7.31 -12.88 -0.19
C LYS A 49 -8.73 -13.04 0.33
N SER A 50 -8.95 -12.79 1.63
CA SER A 50 -10.27 -12.89 2.26
C SER A 50 -11.08 -11.61 2.04
N GLU A 51 -12.39 -11.77 1.87
CA GLU A 51 -13.32 -10.65 1.86
C GLU A 51 -13.53 -10.04 3.25
N GLU A 52 -13.15 -10.78 4.30
CA GLU A 52 -13.22 -10.34 5.70
C GLU A 52 -12.06 -9.40 6.08
N ALA A 53 -11.08 -9.21 5.19
CA ALA A 53 -9.94 -8.34 5.44
C ALA A 53 -10.37 -6.88 5.62
N ILE A 54 -9.88 -6.26 6.70
CA ILE A 54 -10.30 -4.92 7.09
C ILE A 54 -9.34 -3.89 6.49
N LYS A 55 -9.86 -2.93 5.72
CA LYS A 55 -9.05 -1.83 5.18
C LYS A 55 -8.65 -0.86 6.29
N ILE A 56 -7.35 -0.62 6.43
CA ILE A 56 -6.81 0.26 7.46
C ILE A 56 -6.37 1.59 6.85
N PRO A 57 -6.47 2.70 7.60
CA PRO A 57 -6.03 4.01 7.13
C PRO A 57 -4.50 4.09 6.99
N PHE A 58 -4.03 4.60 5.85
CA PHE A 58 -2.60 4.78 5.58
C PHE A 58 -2.30 6.10 4.86
N ARG A 59 -1.00 6.43 4.80
CA ARG A 59 -0.41 7.51 4.02
C ARG A 59 0.52 6.93 2.96
N MET A 60 0.67 7.64 1.85
CA MET A 60 1.60 7.28 0.78
C MET A 60 2.64 8.38 0.58
N TYR A 61 3.88 7.95 0.38
CA TYR A 61 5.01 8.83 0.13
C TYR A 61 5.82 8.30 -1.05
N LEU A 62 6.27 9.20 -1.91
CA LEU A 62 7.19 8.89 -3.00
C LEU A 62 8.55 9.51 -2.70
N TYR A 63 9.57 8.66 -2.59
CA TYR A 63 10.96 9.08 -2.38
C TYR A 63 11.79 8.81 -3.64
N ARG A 64 12.75 9.68 -3.92
CA ARG A 64 13.77 9.50 -4.95
C ARG A 64 15.13 9.72 -4.32
N ASN A 65 15.96 8.69 -4.31
CA ASN A 65 17.28 8.73 -3.68
C ASN A 65 17.22 9.25 -2.23
N GLY A 66 16.22 8.80 -1.47
CA GLY A 66 16.00 9.22 -0.08
C GLY A 66 15.35 10.60 0.10
N ILE A 67 15.12 11.36 -0.98
CA ILE A 67 14.46 12.68 -0.93
C ILE A 67 12.96 12.51 -1.18
N LEU A 68 12.13 13.08 -0.32
CA LEU A 68 10.68 13.08 -0.47
C LEU A 68 10.28 13.95 -1.68
N ILE A 69 9.79 13.32 -2.75
CA ILE A 69 9.36 14.00 -3.98
C ILE A 69 7.90 14.43 -3.87
N ARG A 70 7.08 13.57 -3.29
CA ARG A 70 5.67 13.86 -3.07
C ARG A 70 5.20 13.27 -1.75
N LYS A 71 4.68 14.17 -0.92
CA LYS A 71 3.79 13.84 0.17
C LYS A 71 2.39 14.01 -0.39
N GLU A 72 1.61 12.94 -0.48
CA GLU A 72 0.18 13.15 -0.67
C GLU A 72 -0.34 13.94 0.53
N GLU A 73 -1.10 15.01 0.27
CA GLU A 73 -1.63 15.90 1.32
C GLU A 73 -2.31 15.05 2.40
N SER A 74 -1.63 14.99 3.53
CA SER A 74 -1.74 13.89 4.50
C SER A 74 -2.79 14.10 5.57
N ASP A 75 -3.74 15.01 5.36
CA ASP A 75 -4.71 15.38 6.40
C ASP A 75 -5.96 14.49 6.40
N LYS A 76 -6.17 13.73 5.32
CA LYS A 76 -7.17 12.65 5.30
C LYS A 76 -6.46 11.33 5.14
N ALA A 77 -6.29 10.64 6.25
CA ALA A 77 -6.00 9.22 6.24
C ALA A 77 -7.05 8.50 5.38
N GLN A 78 -6.62 7.83 4.30
CA GLN A 78 -7.51 7.13 3.39
C GLN A 78 -7.32 5.62 3.56
N GLN A 79 -8.43 4.89 3.47
CA GLN A 79 -8.42 3.43 3.42
C GLN A 79 -8.21 2.89 2.00
N VAL A 80 -8.45 3.72 0.99
CA VAL A 80 -8.35 3.37 -0.43
C VAL A 80 -7.84 4.58 -1.21
N TYR A 81 -6.80 4.40 -2.01
CA TYR A 81 -6.15 5.47 -2.79
C TYR A 81 -6.04 5.07 -4.27
N ASP A 82 -6.38 5.99 -5.19
CA ASP A 82 -6.09 5.78 -6.62
C ASP A 82 -4.63 6.13 -6.91
N ILE A 83 -3.83 5.11 -7.26
CA ILE A 83 -2.38 5.28 -7.40
C ILE A 83 -1.97 6.01 -8.68
N ALA A 84 -2.88 6.20 -9.65
CA ALA A 84 -2.55 6.74 -10.96
C ALA A 84 -1.78 8.08 -10.90
N PRO A 85 -2.24 9.12 -10.15
CA PRO A 85 -1.58 10.42 -10.14
C PRO A 85 -0.19 10.38 -9.48
N LEU A 86 0.02 9.48 -8.52
CA LEU A 86 1.31 9.29 -7.88
C LEU A 86 2.29 8.57 -8.82
N MET A 87 1.79 7.57 -9.55
CA MET A 87 2.58 6.78 -10.49
C MET A 87 3.01 7.59 -11.72
N GLU A 88 2.24 8.59 -12.14
CA GLU A 88 2.61 9.52 -13.23
C GLU A 88 3.84 10.38 -12.91
N LEU A 89 4.12 10.64 -11.63
CA LEU A 89 5.30 11.38 -11.18
C LEU A 89 6.49 10.49 -10.86
N ALA A 90 6.23 9.19 -10.66
CA ALA A 90 7.23 8.21 -10.30
C ALA A 90 8.19 7.94 -11.45
N ARG A 91 9.45 7.71 -11.09
CA ARG A 91 10.49 7.23 -12.00
C ARG A 91 10.93 5.83 -11.60
N PRO A 92 11.46 5.04 -12.56
CA PRO A 92 12.16 3.81 -12.21
C PRO A 92 13.22 4.08 -11.15
N GLY A 93 13.22 3.28 -10.09
CA GLY A 93 14.10 3.46 -8.94
C GLY A 93 13.60 4.45 -7.89
N ASP A 94 12.38 4.98 -7.98
CA ASP A 94 11.77 5.65 -6.82
C ASP A 94 11.28 4.62 -5.79
N ASP A 95 11.18 5.03 -4.53
CA ASP A 95 10.62 4.22 -3.45
C ASP A 95 9.22 4.71 -3.11
N LEU A 96 8.23 3.83 -3.27
CA LEU A 96 6.87 4.02 -2.79
C LEU A 96 6.75 3.50 -1.35
N VAL A 97 6.48 4.39 -0.41
CA VAL A 97 6.26 4.03 0.99
C VAL A 97 4.78 4.14 1.33
N ILE A 98 4.23 3.05 1.86
CA ILE A 98 2.89 2.96 2.44
C ILE A 98 3.04 2.87 3.96
N ASP A 99 2.55 3.88 4.68
CA ASP A 99 2.68 4.00 6.14
C ASP A 99 1.30 4.04 6.82
N PRO A 100 0.94 3.04 7.63
CA PRO A 100 -0.28 3.05 8.44
C PRO A 100 -0.34 4.25 9.37
N VAL A 101 -1.55 4.78 9.57
CA VAL A 101 -1.75 5.95 10.45
C VAL A 101 -1.76 5.57 11.92
N ARG A 102 -2.35 4.42 12.27
CA ARG A 102 -2.48 3.98 13.66
C ARG A 102 -1.19 3.30 14.16
N PRO A 103 -0.76 3.52 15.40
CA PRO A 103 0.42 2.85 15.97
C PRO A 103 0.32 1.31 15.96
N MET A 104 -0.85 0.75 16.25
CA MET A 104 -1.09 -0.71 16.23
C MET A 104 -0.89 -1.34 14.85
N ASP A 105 -1.11 -0.57 13.79
CA ASP A 105 -1.03 -1.05 12.40
C ASP A 105 0.39 -0.95 11.83
N LYS A 106 1.34 -0.33 12.54
CA LYS A 106 2.71 -0.08 12.05
C LYS A 106 3.44 -1.30 11.46
N PRO A 107 3.26 -2.54 11.94
CA PRO A 107 3.85 -3.72 11.29
C PRO A 107 3.42 -3.91 9.82
N ALA A 108 2.30 -3.32 9.39
CA ALA A 108 1.82 -3.35 8.01
C ALA A 108 2.54 -2.37 7.06
N ARG A 109 3.48 -1.54 7.56
CA ARG A 109 4.25 -0.60 6.72
C ARG A 109 4.98 -1.33 5.59
N ARG A 110 4.90 -0.81 4.37
CA ARG A 110 5.62 -1.35 3.20
C ARG A 110 6.38 -0.27 2.47
N ALA A 111 7.58 -0.62 1.99
CA ALA A 111 8.37 0.20 1.09
C ALA A 111 8.64 -0.63 -0.17
N ILE A 112 8.28 -0.10 -1.33
CA ILE A 112 8.33 -0.81 -2.61
C ILE A 112 9.21 0.01 -3.55
N ARG A 113 10.28 -0.62 -4.04
CA ARG A 113 11.12 -0.03 -5.10
C ARG A 113 10.36 -0.12 -6.42
N LEU A 114 9.96 1.00 -6.98
CA LEU A 114 9.23 1.05 -8.24
C LEU A 114 10.16 0.74 -9.40
N GLN A 115 9.82 -0.30 -10.16
CA GLN A 115 10.51 -0.66 -11.38
C GLN A 115 9.88 0.05 -12.58
N GLY A 116 10.70 0.40 -13.56
CA GLY A 116 10.20 0.66 -14.93
C GLY A 116 9.84 -0.65 -15.60
N VAL A 117 9.06 -0.62 -16.69
CA VAL A 117 9.02 -1.80 -17.56
C VAL A 117 10.43 -2.05 -18.05
N SER A 118 10.98 -3.24 -17.81
CA SER A 118 12.21 -3.67 -18.48
C SER A 118 11.94 -3.72 -19.98
N TRP A 119 12.36 -2.66 -20.66
CA TRP A 119 12.47 -2.45 -22.11
C TRP A 119 13.40 -3.43 -22.84
N PHE A 120 13.47 -4.70 -22.43
CA PHE A 120 14.01 -5.76 -23.31
C PHE A 120 13.11 -6.02 -24.55
N PHE A 121 12.04 -5.24 -24.75
CA PHE A 121 11.32 -5.08 -26.01
C PHE A 121 11.63 -3.74 -26.72
N ASN A 122 12.90 -3.34 -26.74
CA ASN A 122 13.42 -2.40 -27.74
C ASN A 122 14.61 -3.04 -28.46
N TRP A 123 14.34 -4.15 -29.18
CA TRP A 123 15.24 -4.65 -30.21
C TRP A 123 14.66 -4.28 -31.58
N SER A 124 15.49 -3.55 -32.32
CA SER A 124 15.30 -3.09 -33.69
C SER A 124 14.74 -4.16 -34.64
N LEU A 125 13.69 -3.80 -35.37
CA LEU A 125 13.55 -4.19 -36.77
C LEU A 125 13.45 -2.92 -37.61
N GLY A 126 14.56 -2.18 -37.64
CA GLY A 126 14.95 -1.49 -38.86
C GLY A 126 15.70 -2.51 -39.70
N CYS A 127 15.02 -3.07 -40.69
CA CYS A 127 15.55 -3.65 -41.92
C CYS A 127 14.49 -3.38 -42.99
#